data_AF-A0ABD1SZ10-F1
#
_entry.id   AF-A0ABD1SZ10-F1
#
_cell.length_a   1.000
_cell.length_b   1.000
_cell.length_c   1.000
_cell.angle_alpha   90.00
_cell.angle_beta   90.00
_cell.angle_gamma   90.00
#
_symmetry.space_group_name_H-M   'P 1'
#
loop_
_entity.id
_entity.type
_entity.pdbx_description
1 polymer ?
#
loop_
_entity_poly.entity_id
_entity_poly.type
_entity_poly.pdbx_seq_one_letter_code
_entity_poly.pdbx_strand_id
1 'polypeptide(L)'
;MSVYLVKGQQYKYSGNVINFAQDVNSIADVLPFKPADLSAILIVSRTGANAIKQFCVCREYDRQALVRLKQNHIYYRDITIDKLSLKTLPKDGIPEDMPHALEDNAQLPNEN
;
A
#
# COMPACT_ATOMS: atom_id res chain seq x y z
N MET A 1 2.47 -20.74 14.71
CA MET A 1 2.47 -20.94 13.25
C MET A 1 3.60 -20.10 12.69
N SER A 2 4.54 -20.71 11.96
CA SER A 2 5.78 -20.01 11.60
C SER A 2 6.16 -20.31 10.17
N VAL A 3 6.34 -19.25 9.38
CA VAL A 3 6.87 -19.29 8.02
C VAL A 3 8.32 -18.83 8.09
N TYR A 4 9.23 -19.67 7.60
CA TYR A 4 10.66 -19.38 7.62
C TYR A 4 11.15 -19.18 6.18
N LEU A 5 11.87 -18.07 5.95
CA LEU A 5 12.58 -17.84 4.70
C LEU A 5 13.95 -18.53 4.78
N VAL A 6 14.14 -19.59 4.01
CA VAL A 6 15.43 -20.27 3.89
C VAL A 6 16.26 -19.55 2.83
N LYS A 7 17.57 -19.39 3.08
CA LYS A 7 18.52 -18.89 2.08
C LYS A 7 18.38 -19.73 0.79
N GLY A 8 18.01 -19.09 -0.32
CA GLY A 8 17.69 -19.77 -1.58
C GLY A 8 16.23 -19.67 -2.03
N GLN A 9 15.45 -18.74 -1.47
CA GLN A 9 14.04 -18.48 -1.83
C GLN A 9 13.07 -19.64 -1.56
N GLN A 10 13.47 -20.64 -0.77
CA GLN A 10 12.58 -21.69 -0.32
C GLN A 10 11.92 -21.29 0.99
N TYR A 11 10.60 -21.45 1.07
CA TYR A 11 9.85 -21.27 2.30
C TYR A 11 9.72 -22.60 3.03
N LYS A 12 10.03 -22.63 4.32
CA LYS A 12 9.77 -23.78 5.20
C LYS A 12 8.59 -23.45 6.10
N TYR A 13 7.67 -24.39 6.22
CA TYR A 13 6.42 -24.23 6.96
C TYR A 13 6.40 -25.18 8.17
N SER A 14 5.94 -24.69 9.32
CA SER A 14 5.68 -25.50 10.52
C SER A 14 4.22 -25.33 10.96
N GLY A 15 3.47 -26.43 10.99
CA GLY A 15 2.02 -26.48 11.19
C GLY A 15 1.22 -26.53 9.87
N ASN A 16 -0.12 -26.42 9.95
CA ASN A 16 -1.00 -26.36 8.79
C ASN A 16 -0.94 -24.95 8.17
N VAL A 17 -0.33 -24.82 6.99
CA VAL A 17 -0.31 -23.56 6.22
C VAL A 17 -1.15 -23.75 4.98
N ILE A 18 -2.12 -22.87 4.78
CA ILE A 18 -2.93 -22.78 3.56
C ILE A 18 -2.64 -21.41 2.96
N ASN A 19 -2.08 -21.40 1.75
CA ASN A 19 -1.91 -20.17 0.97
C ASN A 19 -3.11 -20.03 0.05
N PHE A 20 -3.80 -18.89 0.11
CA PHE A 20 -4.82 -18.53 -0.86
C PHE A 20 -4.19 -17.68 -1.95
N ALA A 21 -4.44 -18.02 -3.21
CA ALA A 21 -4.07 -17.15 -4.31
C ALA A 21 -4.93 -15.88 -4.20
N GLN A 22 -4.30 -14.74 -3.98
CA GLN A 22 -4.98 -13.45 -3.99
C GLN A 22 -5.08 -12.96 -5.44
N ASP A 23 -6.31 -12.72 -5.91
CA ASP A 23 -6.51 -12.04 -7.19
C ASP A 23 -6.19 -10.55 -7.03
N VAL A 24 -5.04 -10.15 -7.55
CA VAL A 24 -4.54 -8.77 -7.50
C VAL A 24 -4.93 -7.96 -8.73
N ASN A 25 -5.54 -8.59 -9.76
CA ASN A 25 -5.89 -7.89 -11.00
C ASN A 25 -6.92 -6.80 -10.74
N SER A 26 -7.88 -7.07 -9.84
CA SER A 26 -8.89 -6.08 -9.41
C SER A 26 -8.30 -4.78 -8.88
N ILE A 27 -7.07 -4.80 -8.33
CA ILE A 27 -6.36 -3.64 -7.76
C ILE A 27 -5.40 -3.03 -8.80
N ALA A 28 -5.13 -3.72 -9.90
CA ALA A 28 -4.15 -3.29 -10.90
C ALA A 28 -4.79 -2.72 -12.17
N ASP A 29 -6.05 -3.04 -12.47
CA ASP A 29 -6.68 -2.68 -13.76
C ASP A 29 -6.86 -1.17 -13.97
N VAL A 30 -7.19 -0.43 -12.91
CA VAL A 30 -7.42 1.02 -12.96
C VAL A 30 -6.59 1.74 -11.91
N LEU A 31 -5.71 2.64 -12.32
CA LEU A 31 -4.80 3.36 -11.43
C LEU A 31 -4.86 4.89 -11.66
N PRO A 32 -4.60 5.72 -10.64
CA PRO A 32 -4.37 5.37 -9.24
C PRO A 32 -5.68 5.12 -8.49
N PHE A 33 -5.68 4.18 -7.54
CA PHE A 33 -6.78 4.03 -6.58
C PHE A 33 -6.81 5.19 -5.60
N LYS A 34 -8.01 5.64 -5.23
CA LYS A 34 -8.17 6.58 -4.13
C LYS A 34 -8.07 5.82 -2.80
N PRO A 35 -7.48 6.43 -1.77
CA PRO A 35 -7.45 5.83 -0.43
C PRO A 35 -8.85 5.42 0.07
N ALA A 36 -9.88 6.21 -0.22
CA ALA A 36 -11.26 5.93 0.17
C ALA A 36 -11.88 4.67 -0.49
N ASP A 37 -11.36 4.25 -1.65
CA ASP A 37 -11.87 3.08 -2.39
C ASP A 37 -11.19 1.77 -1.96
N LEU A 38 -10.19 1.85 -1.08
CA LEU A 38 -9.46 0.68 -0.57
C LEU A 38 -10.17 0.10 0.67
N SER A 39 -10.28 -1.22 0.72
CA SER A 39 -10.91 -1.91 1.86
C SER A 39 -10.15 -1.74 3.18
N ALA A 40 -8.83 -1.56 3.10
CA ALA A 40 -7.97 -1.30 4.24
C ALA A 40 -6.67 -0.63 3.79
N ILE A 41 -6.13 0.25 4.62
CA ILE A 41 -4.82 0.89 4.44
C ILE A 41 -3.99 0.65 5.69
N LEU A 42 -2.82 0.03 5.53
CA LEU A 42 -1.85 -0.13 6.61
C LEU A 42 -0.72 0.88 6.44
N ILE A 43 -0.58 1.80 7.39
CA ILE A 43 0.52 2.76 7.44
C ILE A 43 1.57 2.26 8.44
N VAL A 44 2.77 1.92 7.96
CA VAL A 44 3.88 1.49 8.83
C VAL A 44 4.92 2.60 8.92
N SER A 45 5.03 3.25 10.08
CA SER A 45 6.10 4.21 10.37
C SER A 45 7.32 3.50 10.98
N ARG A 46 8.50 3.69 10.38
CA ARG A 46 9.79 3.30 11.00
C ARG A 46 10.42 4.51 11.67
N THR A 47 9.88 4.97 12.80
CA THR A 47 10.61 5.71 13.86
C THR A 47 9.65 6.05 15.01
N GLY A 48 10.13 5.96 16.25
CA GLY A 48 9.30 5.91 17.46
C GLY A 48 8.42 7.14 17.73
N ALA A 49 7.43 6.92 18.60
CA ALA A 49 6.47 7.79 19.31
C ALA A 49 5.86 9.02 18.58
N ASN A 50 6.59 9.74 17.73
CA ASN A 50 6.19 11.03 17.15
C ASN A 50 6.42 11.13 15.63
N ALA A 51 6.79 10.04 14.95
CA ALA A 51 7.02 10.07 13.50
C ALA A 51 5.71 9.92 12.71
N ILE A 52 4.88 10.97 12.68
CA ILE A 52 3.82 11.12 11.69
C ILE A 52 4.52 11.32 10.34
N LYS A 53 4.77 10.24 9.61
CA LYS A 53 5.20 10.36 8.21
C LYS A 53 4.01 10.89 7.41
N GLN A 54 4.10 12.15 7.02
CA GLN A 54 3.21 12.76 6.07
C GLN A 54 3.45 12.10 4.70
N PHE A 55 2.46 11.36 4.19
CA PHE A 55 2.49 10.87 2.82
C PHE A 55 2.23 12.06 1.89
N CYS A 56 3.30 12.59 1.31
CA CYS A 56 3.19 13.61 0.28
C CYS A 56 3.17 12.95 -1.10
N VAL A 57 2.24 13.40 -1.94
CA VAL A 57 2.10 12.99 -3.33
C VAL A 57 2.21 14.20 -4.23
N CYS A 58 2.66 13.96 -5.46
CA CYS A 58 2.76 14.99 -6.49
C CYS A 58 2.09 14.47 -7.75
N ARG A 59 0.95 15.06 -8.11
CA ARG A 59 0.13 14.62 -9.24
C ARG A 59 0.94 14.39 -10.53
N GLU A 60 1.88 15.27 -10.84
CA GLU A 60 2.65 15.18 -12.07
C GLU A 60 3.67 14.04 -12.02
N TYR A 61 4.29 13.81 -10.85
CA TYR A 61 5.20 12.69 -10.65
C TYR A 61 4.44 11.35 -10.73
N ASP A 62 3.29 11.24 -10.07
CA ASP A 62 2.45 10.03 -10.09
C ASP A 62 1.97 9.72 -11.51
N ARG A 63 1.55 10.74 -12.26
CA ARG A 63 1.17 10.59 -13.66
C ARG A 63 2.33 10.04 -14.50
N GLN A 64 3.53 10.59 -14.35
CA GLN A 64 4.71 10.13 -15.08
C GLN A 64 5.11 8.71 -14.67
N ALA A 65 5.04 8.39 -13.37
CA ALA A 65 5.31 7.06 -12.85
C ALA A 65 4.35 6.01 -13.42
N LEU A 66 3.04 6.30 -13.48
CA LEU A 66 2.04 5.41 -14.07
C LEU A 66 2.28 5.19 -15.57
N VAL A 67 2.63 6.24 -16.31
CA VAL A 67 2.99 6.11 -17.74
C VAL A 67 4.23 5.22 -17.90
N ARG A 68 5.25 5.43 -17.07
CA ARG A 68 6.46 4.61 -17.06
C ARG A 68 6.15 3.16 -16.71
N LEU A 69 5.29 2.91 -15.73
CA LEU A 69 4.87 1.58 -15.31
C LEU A 69 4.21 0.84 -16.48
N LYS A 70 3.26 1.49 -17.16
CA LYS A 70 2.56 0.94 -18.32
C LYS A 70 3.51 0.58 -19.48
N GLN A 71 4.53 1.39 -19.71
CA GLN A 71 5.50 1.16 -20.79
C GLN A 71 6.51 0.05 -20.47
N ASN A 72 6.95 -0.06 -19.22
CA ASN A 72 8.12 -0.86 -18.87
C ASN A 72 7.79 -2.20 -18.18
N HIS A 73 6.58 -2.38 -17.65
CA HIS A 73 6.24 -3.57 -16.88
C HIS A 73 5.21 -4.44 -17.59
N ILE A 74 5.58 -5.69 -17.89
CA ILE A 74 4.75 -6.63 -18.66
C ILE A 74 3.34 -6.83 -18.09
N TYR A 75 3.23 -6.85 -16.75
CA TYR A 75 1.97 -7.08 -16.05
C TYR A 75 1.09 -5.83 -15.91
N TYR A 76 1.60 -4.64 -16.25
CA TYR A 76 0.84 -3.38 -16.16
C TYR A 76 0.62 -2.72 -17.52
N ARG A 77 0.81 -3.44 -18.63
CA ARG A 77 0.66 -2.88 -19.99
C ARG A 77 -0.78 -2.47 -20.31
N ASP A 78 -1.74 -3.18 -19.73
CA ASP A 78 -3.17 -3.04 -20.06
C ASP A 78 -3.93 -2.18 -19.04
N ILE A 79 -3.23 -1.56 -18.09
CA ILE A 79 -3.88 -0.72 -17.08
C ILE A 79 -4.51 0.53 -17.69
N THR A 80 -5.63 0.94 -17.12
CA THR A 80 -6.28 2.22 -17.42
C THR A 80 -5.84 3.25 -16.40
N ILE A 81 -5.31 4.38 -16.89
CA ILE A 81 -4.96 5.51 -16.03
C ILE A 81 -6.20 6.39 -15.86
N ASP A 82 -6.79 6.39 -14.67
CA ASP A 82 -7.94 7.23 -14.36
C ASP A 82 -7.52 8.68 -14.14
N LYS A 83 -7.96 9.54 -15.07
CA LYS A 83 -7.71 10.98 -15.03
C LYS A 83 -8.51 11.68 -13.94
N LEU A 84 -9.65 11.13 -13.52
CA LEU A 84 -10.46 11.73 -12.46
C LEU A 84 -9.79 11.53 -11.10
N SER A 85 -9.35 10.31 -10.81
CA SER A 85 -8.58 10.02 -9.60
C SER A 85 -7.23 10.76 -9.56
N LEU A 86 -6.54 10.92 -10.70
CA LEU A 86 -5.36 11.79 -10.73
C LEU A 86 -5.67 13.26 -10.43
N LYS A 87 -6.86 13.77 -10.78
CA LYS A 87 -7.24 15.16 -10.50
C LYS A 87 -7.56 15.40 -9.03
N THR A 88 -7.93 14.39 -8.26
CA THR A 88 -8.15 14.53 -6.81
C THR A 88 -6.83 14.62 -6.04
N LEU A 89 -5.73 14.09 -6.59
CA LEU A 89 -4.42 14.22 -5.97
C LEU A 89 -3.93 15.68 -5.94
N PRO A 90 -3.30 16.15 -4.86
CA PRO A 90 -2.69 17.47 -4.79
C PRO A 90 -1.56 17.63 -5.81
N LYS A 91 -1.27 18.88 -6.20
CA LYS A 91 -0.09 19.17 -7.05
C LYS A 91 1.21 18.80 -6.34
N ASP A 92 1.27 19.09 -5.06
CA ASP A 92 2.33 18.71 -4.13
C ASP A 92 1.75 18.82 -2.71
N GLY A 93 1.70 17.72 -1.96
CA GLY A 93 1.17 17.70 -0.60
C GLY A 93 0.47 16.41 -0.21
N ILE A 94 -0.27 16.45 0.89
CA ILE A 94 -0.96 15.28 1.46
C ILE A 94 -2.34 15.12 0.78
N PRO A 95 -2.72 13.92 0.31
CA PRO A 95 -4.08 13.66 -0.16
C PRO A 95 -5.11 13.93 0.94
N GLU A 96 -6.19 14.64 0.62
CA GLU A 96 -7.29 14.92 1.58
C GLU A 96 -7.97 13.63 2.07
N ASP A 97 -8.02 12.60 1.22
CA ASP A 97 -8.69 11.33 1.51
C ASP A 97 -7.85 10.35 2.33
N MET A 98 -6.65 10.75 2.78
CA MET A 98 -5.73 9.86 3.51
C MET A 98 -6.25 9.61 4.94
N PRO A 99 -6.46 8.34 5.36
CA PRO A 99 -6.88 8.08 6.73
C PRO A 99 -5.79 8.51 7.72
N HIS A 100 -6.21 9.16 8.81
CA HIS A 100 -5.32 9.44 9.92
C HIS A 100 -4.82 8.11 10.50
N ALA A 101 -3.52 8.03 10.81
CA ALA A 101 -2.96 6.85 11.45
C ALA A 101 -3.72 6.58 12.76
N LEU A 102 -4.24 5.37 12.92
CA LEU A 102 -4.76 4.91 14.20
C LEU A 102 -3.58 4.85 15.17
N GLU A 103 -3.56 5.73 16.17
CA GLU A 103 -2.66 5.57 17.31
C GLU A 103 -3.11 4.33 18.08
N ASP A 104 -2.36 3.24 17.94
CA ASP A 104 -2.58 2.02 18.71
C ASP A 104 -2.17 2.28 20.17
N ASN A 105 -3.08 2.89 20.94
CA ASN A 105 -2.95 3.07 22.38
C ASN A 105 -3.30 1.77 23.10
N ALA A 106 -2.63 0.67 22.77
CA ALA A 106 -2.69 -0.55 23.54
C ALA A 106 -1.91 -0.36 24.85
N GLN A 107 -2.57 0.25 25.86
CA GLN A 107 -2.10 0.20 27.23
C GLN A 107 -2.11 -1.25 27.70
N LEU A 108 -0.91 -1.84 27.83
CA LEU A 108 -0.73 -3.09 28.54
C LEU A 108 -1.28 -2.93 29.96
N PRO A 109 -2.14 -3.84 30.45
CA PRO A 109 -2.65 -3.77 31.80
C PRO A 109 -1.48 -3.91 32.79
N ASN A 110 -1.33 -2.92 33.68
CA ASN A 110 -0.39 -2.98 34.78
C ASN A 110 -0.84 -4.12 35.71
N GLU A 111 -0.03 -5.17 35.81
CA GLU A 111 -0.18 -6.18 36.86
C GLU A 111 0.25 -5.56 38.20
N ASN A 112 -0.67 -5.53 39.16
CA ASN A 112 -0.42 -5.15 40.57
C ASN A 112 0.14 -6.33 41.36
#